data_AF-A0A2E8SLB3-F1
#
_entry.id   AF-A0A2E8SLB3-F1
#
_cell.length_a   1.000
_cell.length_b   1.000
_cell.length_c   1.000
_cell.angle_alpha   90.00
_cell.angle_beta   90.00
_cell.angle_gamma   90.00
#
_symmetry.space_group_name_H-M   'P 1'
#
loop_
_entity.id
_entity.type
_entity.pdbx_description
1 polymer ?
#
loop_
_entity_poly.entity_id
_entity_poly.type
_entity_poly.pdbx_seq_one_letter_code
_entity_poly.pdbx_strand_id
1 'polypeptide(L)'
;MKKTILFIFLIIPVFVFAQEPTKNQIKNAEKITNYVAEKHSLSKKDKKIFYDATLNQIVTNAAEIKRQGITDSEAKKVVYRKGYNNIKETLSKKFGNQKAVALLKSGNEARRQ
;
A
#
# COMPACT_ATOMS: atom_id res chain seq x y z
N MET A 1 37.68 -37.07 10.56
CA MET A 1 36.86 -36.00 11.16
C MET A 1 36.59 -34.94 10.10
N LYS A 2 35.40 -34.92 9.47
CA LYS A 2 35.03 -33.90 8.47
C LYS A 2 34.01 -32.96 9.12
N LYS A 3 34.38 -31.69 9.24
CA LYS A 3 33.62 -30.65 9.93
C LYS A 3 32.39 -30.26 9.09
N THR A 4 31.20 -30.52 9.59
CA THR A 4 29.96 -29.96 9.05
C THR A 4 29.87 -28.49 9.45
N ILE A 5 30.04 -27.59 8.47
CA ILE A 5 29.78 -26.16 8.66
C ILE A 5 28.26 -25.97 8.59
N LEU A 6 27.64 -25.79 9.76
CA LEU A 6 26.23 -25.46 9.88
C LEU A 6 26.06 -23.96 9.56
N PHE A 7 25.55 -23.64 8.38
CA PHE A 7 25.10 -22.27 8.06
C PHE A 7 23.82 -21.98 8.84
N ILE A 8 23.96 -21.35 10.00
CA ILE A 8 22.83 -20.72 10.68
C ILE A 8 22.49 -19.46 9.89
N PHE A 9 21.45 -19.55 9.04
CA PHE A 9 20.81 -18.37 8.45
C PHE A 9 20.13 -17.61 9.61
N LEU A 10 20.82 -16.58 10.10
CA LEU A 10 20.27 -15.63 11.05
C LEU A 10 19.12 -14.90 10.35
N ILE A 11 17.88 -15.35 10.55
CA ILE A 11 16.69 -14.60 10.17
C ILE A 11 16.65 -13.40 11.12
N ILE A 12 17.34 -12.32 10.76
CA ILE A 12 17.18 -11.04 11.46
C ILE A 12 15.73 -10.61 11.21
N PRO A 13 14.88 -10.52 12.24
CA PRO A 13 13.58 -9.89 12.07
C PRO A 13 13.88 -8.44 11.73
N VAL A 14 13.75 -8.09 10.45
CA VAL A 14 13.84 -6.70 10.01
C VAL A 14 12.61 -6.03 10.58
N PHE A 15 12.75 -5.45 11.77
CA PHE A 15 11.78 -4.49 12.30
C PHE A 15 11.68 -3.39 11.25
N VAL A 16 10.63 -3.44 10.44
CA VAL A 16 10.30 -2.38 9.51
C VAL A 16 9.89 -1.21 10.39
N PHE A 17 10.83 -0.32 10.70
CA PHE A 17 10.51 0.98 11.25
C PHE A 17 9.49 1.61 10.30
N ALA A 18 8.24 1.72 10.75
CA ALA A 18 7.20 2.36 9.96
C ALA A 18 7.65 3.80 9.71
N GLN A 19 7.95 4.12 8.45
CA GLN A 19 8.32 5.48 8.08
C GLN A 19 7.12 6.39 8.33
N GLU A 20 7.32 7.42 9.14
CA GLU A 20 6.30 8.46 9.33
C GLU A 20 5.89 9.03 7.96
N PRO A 21 4.58 9.05 7.63
CA PRO A 21 4.12 9.56 6.36
C PRO A 21 4.46 11.04 6.19
N THR A 22 5.02 11.40 5.03
CA THR A 22 5.24 12.80 4.68
C THR A 22 3.90 13.54 4.49
N LYS A 23 3.90 14.86 4.68
CA LYS A 23 2.71 15.72 4.44
C LYS A 23 2.08 15.49 3.05
N ASN A 24 2.90 15.26 2.03
CA ASN A 24 2.40 15.00 0.68
C ASN A 24 1.71 13.63 0.56
N GLN A 25 2.23 12.60 1.22
CA GLN A 25 1.59 11.27 1.25
C GLN A 25 0.26 11.31 1.97
N ILE A 26 0.18 12.03 3.10
CA ILE A 26 -1.07 12.29 3.84
C ILE A 26 -2.08 12.99 2.92
N LYS A 27 -1.71 14.13 2.34
CA LYS A 27 -2.59 14.91 1.45
C LYS A 27 -3.10 14.07 0.26
N ASN A 28 -2.24 13.23 -0.32
CA ASN A 28 -2.63 12.33 -1.41
C ASN A 28 -3.62 11.27 -0.95
N ALA A 29 -3.38 10.65 0.21
CA ALA A 29 -4.32 9.69 0.79
C ALA A 29 -5.67 10.34 1.12
N GLU A 30 -5.67 11.56 1.67
CA GLU A 30 -6.88 12.32 1.95
C GLU A 30 -7.67 12.65 0.68
N LYS A 31 -7.00 13.18 -0.36
CA LYS A 31 -7.63 13.48 -1.66
C LYS A 31 -8.34 12.25 -2.22
N ILE A 32 -7.64 11.13 -2.29
CA ILE A 32 -8.17 9.87 -2.84
C ILE A 32 -9.35 9.37 -1.97
N THR A 33 -9.18 9.38 -0.65
CA THR A 33 -10.20 8.89 0.28
C THR A 33 -11.45 9.75 0.25
N ASN A 34 -11.33 11.07 0.21
CA ASN A 34 -12.47 11.98 0.16
C ASN A 34 -13.29 11.74 -1.11
N TYR A 35 -12.64 11.65 -2.27
CA TYR A 35 -13.32 11.35 -3.54
C TYR A 35 -14.05 10.00 -3.50
N VAL A 36 -13.39 8.95 -3.01
CA VAL A 36 -13.98 7.61 -2.93
C VAL A 36 -15.13 7.57 -1.91
N ALA A 37 -14.97 8.24 -0.78
CA ALA A 37 -15.98 8.28 0.27
C ALA A 37 -17.26 8.98 -0.18
N GLU A 38 -17.13 10.09 -0.92
CA GLU A 38 -18.26 10.80 -1.50
C GLU A 38 -18.96 9.93 -2.55
N LYS A 39 -18.19 9.39 -3.51
CA LYS A 39 -18.72 8.61 -4.64
C LYS A 39 -19.42 7.30 -4.23
N HIS A 40 -18.98 6.68 -3.15
CA HIS A 40 -19.52 5.40 -2.65
C HIS A 40 -20.32 5.54 -1.35
N SER A 41 -20.58 6.77 -0.91
CA SER A 41 -21.27 7.09 0.34
C SER A 41 -20.72 6.30 1.54
N LEU A 42 -19.39 6.26 1.67
CA LEU A 42 -18.73 5.51 2.74
C LEU A 42 -19.08 6.10 4.12
N SER A 43 -19.40 5.22 5.07
CA SER A 43 -19.52 5.61 6.48
C SER A 43 -18.20 6.21 6.99
N LYS A 44 -18.24 7.00 8.09
CA LYS A 44 -17.03 7.53 8.73
C LYS A 44 -16.01 6.42 9.07
N LYS A 45 -16.51 5.26 9.50
CA LYS A 45 -15.69 4.08 9.81
C LYS A 45 -15.03 3.51 8.55
N ASP A 46 -15.79 3.33 7.48
CA ASP A 46 -15.28 2.75 6.24
C ASP A 46 -14.33 3.71 5.52
N LYS A 47 -14.62 5.02 5.56
CA LYS A 47 -13.72 6.08 5.12
C LYS A 47 -12.37 5.99 5.82
N LYS A 48 -12.36 5.83 7.16
CA LYS A 48 -11.10 5.67 7.91
C LYS A 48 -10.34 4.42 7.49
N ILE A 49 -11.03 3.28 7.34
CA ILE A 49 -10.39 2.03 6.91
C ILE A 49 -9.77 2.17 5.51
N PHE A 50 -10.48 2.78 4.58
CA PHE A 50 -9.98 3.03 3.23
C PHE A 50 -8.80 4.01 3.24
N TYR A 51 -8.86 5.06 4.07
CA TYR A 51 -7.76 6.00 4.27
C TYR A 51 -6.50 5.32 4.79
N ASP A 52 -6.61 4.57 5.88
CA ASP A 52 -5.48 3.88 6.51
C ASP A 52 -4.81 2.92 5.50
N ALA A 53 -5.62 2.16 4.75
CA ALA A 53 -5.12 1.25 3.73
C ALA A 53 -4.44 1.97 2.55
N THR A 54 -5.00 3.11 2.11
CA THR A 54 -4.44 3.93 1.03
C THR A 54 -3.13 4.59 1.44
N LEU A 55 -3.07 5.18 2.64
CA LEU A 55 -1.88 5.80 3.18
C LEU A 55 -0.76 4.78 3.33
N ASN A 56 -1.07 3.61 3.90
CA ASN A 56 -0.11 2.52 4.05
C ASN A 56 0.46 2.10 2.68
N GLN A 57 -0.39 1.90 1.67
CA GLN A 57 0.06 1.55 0.32
C GLN A 57 1.04 2.60 -0.24
N ILE A 58 0.73 3.90 -0.10
CA ILE A 58 1.57 4.99 -0.59
C ILE A 58 2.93 4.99 0.11
N VAL A 59 2.94 4.84 1.43
CA VAL A 59 4.17 4.82 2.24
C VAL A 59 5.02 3.59 1.94
N THR A 60 4.42 2.40 1.92
CA THR A 60 5.12 1.15 1.62
C THR A 60 5.72 1.17 0.22
N ASN A 61 4.98 1.61 -0.79
CA ASN A 61 5.51 1.69 -2.16
C ASN A 61 6.70 2.65 -2.26
N ALA A 62 6.61 3.83 -1.62
CA ALA A 62 7.69 4.81 -1.62
C ALA A 62 8.94 4.28 -0.90
N ALA A 63 8.75 3.63 0.26
CA ALA A 63 9.83 3.01 1.01
C ALA A 63 10.49 1.86 0.22
N GLU A 64 9.70 1.02 -0.46
CA GLU A 64 10.21 -0.09 -1.28
C GLU A 64 11.03 0.41 -2.48
N ILE A 65 10.54 1.43 -3.19
CA ILE A 65 11.26 2.07 -4.31
C ILE A 65 12.59 2.67 -3.82
N LYS A 66 12.57 3.41 -2.70
CA LYS A 66 13.78 4.02 -2.13
C LYS A 66 14.78 2.95 -1.68
N ARG A 67 14.31 1.94 -0.95
CA ARG A 67 15.17 0.86 -0.41
C ARG A 67 15.84 0.05 -1.51
N GLN A 68 15.14 -0.19 -2.61
CA GLN A 68 15.67 -0.95 -3.75
C GLN A 68 16.44 -0.07 -4.75
N GLY A 69 16.53 1.25 -4.54
CA GLY A 69 17.20 2.16 -5.47
C GLY A 69 16.56 2.20 -6.85
N ILE A 70 15.26 1.93 -6.96
CA ILE A 70 14.58 1.82 -8.26
C ILE A 70 14.41 3.21 -8.87
N THR A 71 15.14 3.47 -9.95
CA THR A 71 15.02 4.68 -10.75
C THR A 71 14.13 4.47 -11.97
N ASP A 72 14.22 3.28 -12.59
CA ASP A 72 13.47 2.88 -13.78
C ASP A 72 11.95 2.88 -13.57
N SER A 73 11.24 3.31 -14.61
CA SER A 73 9.79 3.45 -14.59
C SER A 73 9.06 2.10 -14.68
N GLU A 74 9.57 1.12 -15.44
CA GLU A 74 8.94 -0.20 -15.56
C GLU A 74 9.10 -0.99 -14.26
N ALA A 75 10.28 -0.93 -13.64
CA ALA A 75 10.53 -1.52 -12.33
C ALA A 75 9.63 -0.89 -11.23
N LYS A 76 9.36 0.43 -11.28
CA LYS A 76 8.39 1.07 -10.38
C LYS A 76 6.97 0.52 -10.55
N LYS A 77 6.55 0.21 -11.78
CA LYS A 77 5.22 -0.39 -12.02
C LYS A 77 5.05 -1.74 -11.32
N VAL A 78 6.13 -2.52 -11.18
CA VAL A 78 6.09 -3.79 -10.42
C VAL A 78 5.76 -3.56 -8.95
N VAL A 79 6.44 -2.59 -8.30
CA VAL A 79 6.14 -2.21 -6.92
C VAL A 79 4.70 -1.70 -6.79
N TYR A 80 4.25 -0.84 -7.70
CA TYR A 80 2.88 -0.33 -7.67
C TYR A 80 1.82 -1.42 -7.87
N ARG A 81 2.08 -2.40 -8.74
CA ARG A 81 1.18 -3.55 -8.95
C ARG A 81 1.10 -4.41 -7.69
N LYS A 82 2.24 -4.68 -7.04
CA LYS A 82 2.28 -5.40 -5.75
C LYS A 82 1.50 -4.64 -4.68
N GLY A 83 1.73 -3.34 -4.54
CA GLY A 83 0.98 -2.49 -3.62
C GLY A 83 -0.52 -2.49 -3.91
N TYR A 84 -0.93 -2.47 -5.19
CA TYR A 84 -2.34 -2.57 -5.59
C TYR A 84 -2.99 -3.90 -5.18
N ASN A 85 -2.27 -5.01 -5.37
CA ASN A 85 -2.77 -6.32 -4.96
C ASN A 85 -2.92 -6.42 -3.44
N ASN A 86 -1.96 -5.87 -2.68
CA ASN A 86 -2.02 -5.87 -1.21
C ASN A 86 -3.20 -5.06 -0.68
N ILE A 87 -3.43 -3.85 -1.20
CA ILE A 87 -4.60 -3.05 -0.77
C ILE A 87 -5.91 -3.73 -1.21
N LYS A 88 -5.96 -4.34 -2.40
CA LYS A 88 -7.14 -5.09 -2.85
C LYS A 88 -7.46 -6.24 -1.90
N GLU A 89 -6.47 -7.00 -1.46
CA GLU A 89 -6.67 -8.09 -0.51
C GLU A 89 -7.23 -7.56 0.82
N THR A 90 -6.62 -6.53 1.40
CA THR A 90 -7.06 -5.90 2.65
C THR A 90 -8.49 -5.39 2.55
N LEU A 91 -8.82 -4.67 1.48
CA LEU A 91 -10.17 -4.15 1.26
C LEU A 91 -11.17 -5.26 0.97
N SER A 92 -10.77 -6.33 0.27
CA SER A 92 -11.66 -7.45 -0.05
C SER A 92 -12.06 -8.22 1.20
N LYS A 93 -11.13 -8.43 2.14
CA LYS A 93 -11.42 -9.02 3.45
C LYS A 93 -12.45 -8.21 4.24
N LYS A 94 -12.43 -6.88 4.10
CA LYS A 94 -13.34 -5.99 4.82
C LYS A 94 -14.69 -5.76 4.15
N PHE A 95 -14.69 -5.58 2.83
CA PHE A 95 -15.83 -5.06 2.07
C PHE A 95 -16.39 -6.07 1.06
N GLY A 96 -15.75 -7.22 0.87
CA GLY A 96 -16.00 -8.13 -0.23
C GLY A 96 -15.28 -7.69 -1.52
N ASN A 97 -14.91 -8.66 -2.35
CA ASN A 97 -14.07 -8.44 -3.54
C ASN A 97 -14.70 -7.43 -4.53
N GLN A 98 -16.00 -7.53 -4.82
CA GLN A 98 -16.66 -6.62 -5.76
C GLN A 98 -16.60 -5.16 -5.29
N LYS A 99 -16.93 -4.90 -4.01
CA LYS A 99 -16.87 -3.55 -3.45
C LYS A 99 -15.43 -3.05 -3.38
N ALA A 100 -14.47 -3.88 -2.97
CA ALA A 100 -13.06 -3.52 -2.95
C ALA A 100 -12.53 -3.08 -4.33
N VAL A 101 -12.89 -3.82 -5.39
CA VAL A 101 -12.53 -3.46 -6.77
C VAL A 101 -13.15 -2.13 -7.18
N ALA A 102 -14.42 -1.89 -6.84
CA ALA A 102 -15.10 -0.63 -7.15
C ALA A 102 -14.45 0.57 -6.44
N LEU A 103 -14.12 0.43 -5.15
CA LEU A 103 -13.42 1.47 -4.38
C LEU A 103 -12.04 1.78 -4.97
N LEU A 104 -11.27 0.75 -5.34
CA LEU A 104 -9.95 0.93 -5.95
C LEU A 104 -10.02 1.56 -7.35
N LYS A 105 -11.04 1.22 -8.14
CA LYS A 105 -11.29 1.85 -9.44
C LYS A 105 -11.51 3.36 -9.26
N SER A 106 -12.39 3.76 -8.34
CA SER A 106 -12.60 5.18 -8.04
C SER A 106 -11.38 5.85 -7.41
N GLY A 107 -10.57 5.12 -6.63
CA GLY A 107 -9.30 5.64 -6.13
C GLY A 107 -8.31 5.94 -7.26
N ASN A 108 -8.30 5.15 -8.33
CA ASN A 108 -7.49 5.42 -9.52
C ASN A 108 -8.02 6.59 -10.35
N GLU A 109 -9.35 6.79 -10.40
CA GLU A 109 -9.96 7.97 -11.02
C GLU A 109 -9.54 9.25 -10.28
N ALA A 110 -9.55 9.23 -8.94
CA ALA A 110 -9.11 10.37 -8.11
C ALA A 110 -7.64 10.78 -8.33
N ARG A 111 -6.78 9.84 -8.74
CA ARG A 111 -5.36 10.09 -9.03
C ARG A 111 -5.14 10.80 -10.38
N ARG A 112 -6.13 10.77 -11.27
CA ARG A 112 -6.06 11.35 -12.62
C ARG A 112 -6.69 12.74 -12.73
N GLN A 113 -7.45 13.14 -11.71
CA GLN A 113 -7.91 14.52 -11.51
C GLN A 113 -6.82 15.34 -10.85
#